data_AF-A0ABD0NH80-F1
#
_entry.id   AF-A0ABD0NH80-F1
#
_cell.length_a   1.000
_cell.length_b   1.000
_cell.length_c   1.000
_cell.angle_alpha   90.00
_cell.angle_beta   90.00
_cell.angle_gamma   90.00
#
_symmetry.space_group_name_H-M   'P 1'
#
loop_
_entity.id
_entity.type
_entity.pdbx_description
1 polymer ?
#
loop_
_entity_poly.entity_id
_entity_poly.type
_entity_poly.pdbx_seq_one_letter_code
_entity_poly.pdbx_strand_id
1 'polypeptide(L)'
;VPGIRARRFSRHPETPARLCAQVPTTPFRDQVVNLQALPLEEADPAFALLCPVRALRIYVDRTRHFRRTEQLFVCFGGQQKGNAVSKLRLAHWVVDAISLSYQNQGEPCSLGVQAHSTRSVASSYALAHGASLADICRAAGWATPNTFARFYNLRVEAVSS
;
A
#
# COMPACT_ATOMS: atom_id res chain seq x y z
N VAL A 1 7.27 63.52 -41.17
CA VAL A 1 7.49 63.10 -39.77
C VAL A 1 6.89 61.70 -39.60
N PRO A 2 7.61 60.75 -39.00
CA PRO A 2 7.48 59.31 -39.31
C PRO A 2 6.41 58.59 -38.47
N GLY A 3 5.79 57.57 -39.08
CA GLY A 3 4.92 56.59 -38.42
C GLY A 3 5.67 55.28 -38.18
N ILE A 4 5.64 54.81 -36.94
CA ILE A 4 6.30 53.61 -36.41
C ILE A 4 5.70 52.34 -37.03
N ARG A 5 6.53 51.42 -37.53
CA ARG A 5 6.12 50.04 -37.90
C ARG A 5 6.85 49.05 -36.99
N ALA A 6 6.11 48.46 -36.05
CA ALA A 6 6.60 47.39 -35.18
C ALA A 6 6.83 46.11 -36.00
N ARG A 7 8.02 45.49 -35.84
CA ARG A 7 8.32 44.17 -36.41
C ARG A 7 7.54 43.11 -35.63
N ARG A 8 6.69 42.35 -36.32
CA ARG A 8 6.07 41.13 -35.79
C ARG A 8 7.14 40.03 -35.79
N PHE A 9 7.58 39.59 -34.62
CA PHE A 9 8.37 38.37 -34.48
C PHE A 9 7.47 37.17 -34.82
N SER A 10 7.90 36.37 -35.79
CA SER A 10 7.27 35.08 -36.12
C SER A 10 7.57 34.10 -34.98
N ARG A 11 6.53 33.62 -34.28
CA ARG A 11 6.67 32.48 -33.36
C ARG A 11 6.50 31.19 -34.17
N HIS A 12 7.50 30.32 -34.11
CA HIS A 12 7.31 28.92 -34.48
C HIS A 12 6.34 28.25 -33.48
N PRO A 13 5.47 27.33 -33.93
CA PRO A 13 4.60 26.58 -33.04
C PRO A 13 5.43 25.53 -32.28
N GLU A 14 5.73 25.82 -31.02
CA GLU A 14 6.19 24.84 -30.04
C GLU A 14 5.03 23.86 -29.74
N THR A 15 5.25 22.58 -30.06
CA THR A 15 4.31 21.51 -29.72
C THR A 15 4.35 21.32 -28.20
N PRO A 16 3.23 21.36 -27.45
CA PRO A 16 3.28 21.14 -26.01
C PRO A 16 3.67 19.68 -25.76
N ALA A 17 4.91 19.46 -25.35
CA ALA A 17 5.38 18.18 -24.85
C ALA A 17 4.50 17.81 -23.64
N ARG A 18 3.63 16.82 -23.84
CA ARG A 18 2.92 16.19 -22.72
C ARG A 18 3.97 15.53 -21.83
N LEU A 19 4.24 16.14 -20.69
CA LEU A 19 4.94 15.50 -19.58
C LEU A 19 4.03 14.38 -19.03
N CYS A 20 4.01 13.25 -19.72
CA CYS A 20 3.54 12.00 -19.12
C CYS A 20 4.61 11.59 -18.13
N ALA A 21 4.28 11.59 -16.83
CA ALA A 21 5.14 11.00 -15.82
C ALA A 21 5.53 9.60 -16.30
N GLN A 22 6.82 9.35 -16.46
CA GLN A 22 7.31 7.99 -16.63
C GLN A 22 6.97 7.27 -15.32
N VAL A 23 5.86 6.52 -15.31
CA VAL A 23 5.61 5.57 -14.23
C VAL A 23 6.74 4.57 -14.35
N PRO A 24 7.67 4.50 -13.40
CA PRO A 24 8.73 3.51 -13.45
C PRO A 24 8.04 2.16 -13.60
N THR A 25 8.36 1.42 -14.66
CA THR A 25 7.91 0.04 -14.81
C THR A 25 8.54 -0.72 -13.65
N THR A 26 7.80 -0.84 -12.55
CA THR A 26 8.27 -1.60 -11.41
C THR A 26 8.32 -3.06 -11.86
N PRO A 27 9.41 -3.79 -11.59
CA PRO A 27 9.53 -5.20 -11.98
C PRO A 27 8.46 -6.07 -11.33
N PHE A 28 7.76 -5.55 -10.31
CA PHE A 28 6.67 -6.21 -9.59
C PHE A 28 5.32 -6.21 -10.31
N ARG A 29 5.15 -5.43 -11.37
CA ARG A 29 3.91 -5.53 -12.15
C ARG A 29 3.91 -6.89 -12.85
N ASP A 30 2.98 -7.75 -12.45
CA ASP A 30 2.72 -9.07 -13.04
C ASP A 30 3.73 -10.19 -12.72
N GLN A 31 4.54 -10.06 -11.66
CA GLN A 31 5.36 -11.18 -11.17
C GLN A 31 4.55 -12.19 -10.35
N VAL A 32 4.70 -13.47 -10.69
CA VAL A 32 4.21 -14.58 -9.85
C VAL A 32 5.18 -14.76 -8.69
N VAL A 33 4.77 -14.36 -7.49
CA VAL A 33 5.54 -14.56 -6.27
C VAL A 33 5.01 -15.79 -5.54
N ASN A 34 5.89 -16.75 -5.24
CA ASN A 34 5.56 -17.88 -4.37
C ASN A 34 5.92 -17.53 -2.92
N LEU A 35 4.91 -17.22 -2.12
CA LEU A 35 5.09 -16.88 -0.71
C LEU A 35 4.89 -18.13 0.15
N GLN A 36 5.94 -18.49 0.90
CA GLN A 36 5.85 -19.53 1.92
C GLN A 36 5.15 -18.96 3.16
N ALA A 37 4.35 -19.81 3.81
CA ALA A 37 3.77 -19.44 5.10
C ALA A 37 4.88 -19.38 6.15
N LEU A 38 4.77 -18.42 7.08
CA LEU A 38 5.63 -18.39 8.26
C LEU A 38 5.56 -19.74 8.99
N PRO A 39 6.70 -20.28 9.45
CA PRO A 39 6.75 -21.56 10.15
C PRO A 39 5.82 -21.55 11.38
N LEU A 40 5.34 -22.73 11.75
CA LEU A 40 4.47 -22.90 12.92
C LEU A 40 5.30 -23.12 14.20
N GLU A 41 6.54 -23.58 14.07
CA GLU A 41 7.41 -23.95 15.18
C GLU A 41 8.08 -22.71 15.81
N GLU A 42 8.02 -22.64 17.14
CA GLU A 42 8.69 -21.67 18.03
C GLU A 42 8.18 -20.20 18.00
N ALA A 43 6.91 -19.94 17.74
CA ALA A 43 6.31 -18.62 17.97
C ALA A 43 5.07 -18.75 18.87
N ASP A 44 4.92 -17.80 19.80
CA ASP A 44 3.72 -17.65 20.65
C ASP A 44 2.45 -17.88 19.78
N PRO A 45 1.49 -18.71 20.25
CA PRO A 45 0.25 -19.01 19.53
C PRO A 45 -0.44 -17.78 18.91
N ALA A 46 -0.27 -16.59 19.51
CA ALA A 46 -0.73 -15.33 18.96
C ALA A 46 -0.11 -14.99 17.59
N PHE A 47 1.19 -15.23 17.38
CA PHE A 47 1.88 -15.00 16.09
C PHE A 47 1.47 -16.00 15.01
N ALA A 48 1.00 -17.19 15.38
CA ALA A 48 0.53 -18.16 14.41
C ALA A 48 -0.64 -17.60 13.56
N LEU A 49 -1.47 -16.73 14.16
CA LEU A 49 -2.59 -16.05 13.52
C LEU A 49 -2.18 -14.85 12.63
N LEU A 50 -0.95 -14.35 12.77
CA LEU A 50 -0.47 -13.17 12.03
C LEU A 50 0.14 -13.50 10.66
N CYS A 51 0.15 -14.79 10.26
CA CYS A 51 0.72 -15.19 8.97
C CYS A 51 -0.21 -14.81 7.80
N PRO A 52 0.18 -13.87 6.91
CA PRO A 52 -0.67 -13.39 5.83
C PRO A 52 -0.99 -14.50 4.82
N VAL A 53 -0.06 -15.43 4.55
CA VAL A 53 -0.28 -16.55 3.64
C VAL A 53 -1.37 -17.48 4.17
N ARG A 54 -1.34 -17.82 5.46
CA ARG A 54 -2.39 -18.65 6.10
C ARG A 54 -3.72 -17.92 6.09
N ALA A 55 -3.74 -16.65 6.48
CA ALA A 55 -4.95 -15.83 6.50
C ALA A 55 -5.61 -15.77 5.12
N LEU A 56 -4.83 -15.54 4.05
CA LEU A 56 -5.34 -15.51 2.68
C LEU A 56 -5.85 -16.86 2.20
N ARG A 57 -5.16 -17.97 2.52
CA ARG A 57 -5.64 -19.33 2.18
C ARG A 57 -7.01 -19.60 2.80
N ILE A 58 -7.18 -19.30 4.09
CA ILE A 58 -8.45 -19.45 4.81
C ILE A 58 -9.53 -18.54 4.19
N TYR A 59 -9.17 -17.30 3.85
CA TYR A 59 -10.10 -16.37 3.23
C TYR A 59 -10.59 -16.86 1.86
N VAL A 60 -9.68 -17.33 1.00
CA VAL A 60 -10.03 -17.86 -0.32
C VAL A 60 -10.96 -19.06 -0.20
N ASP A 61 -10.64 -19.99 0.71
CA ASP A 61 -11.47 -21.17 0.96
C ASP A 61 -12.89 -20.80 1.44
N ARG A 62 -12.99 -19.94 2.47
CA ARG A 62 -14.28 -19.51 3.02
C ARG A 62 -15.13 -18.72 2.03
N THR A 63 -14.51 -17.99 1.10
CA THR A 63 -15.22 -17.18 0.10
C THR A 63 -15.53 -17.94 -1.19
N ARG A 64 -14.96 -19.15 -1.38
CA ARG A 64 -15.04 -19.93 -2.62
C ARG A 64 -16.47 -20.13 -3.14
N HIS A 65 -17.40 -20.50 -2.26
CA HIS A 65 -18.74 -20.92 -2.65
C HIS A 65 -19.64 -19.80 -3.16
N PHE A 66 -19.29 -18.52 -2.93
CA PHE A 66 -20.10 -17.38 -3.37
C PHE A 66 -19.34 -16.37 -4.22
N ARG A 67 -18.07 -16.64 -4.52
CA ARG A 67 -17.21 -15.79 -5.33
C ARG A 67 -17.76 -15.66 -6.76
N ARG A 68 -17.76 -14.44 -7.30
CA ARG A 68 -18.21 -14.10 -8.67
C ARG A 68 -17.13 -13.36 -9.47
N THR A 69 -15.89 -13.34 -8.97
CA THR A 69 -14.77 -12.59 -9.54
C THR A 69 -13.43 -13.22 -9.17
N GLU A 70 -12.44 -13.01 -10.03
CA GLU A 70 -11.04 -13.40 -9.82
C GLU A 70 -10.27 -12.44 -8.90
N GLN A 71 -10.85 -11.29 -8.53
CA GLN A 71 -10.21 -10.37 -7.58
C GLN A 71 -10.08 -11.01 -6.20
N LEU A 72 -8.89 -10.92 -5.57
CA LEU A 72 -8.60 -11.60 -4.29
C LEU A 72 -9.69 -11.37 -3.24
N PHE A 73 -10.05 -10.11 -2.98
CA PHE A 73 -11.07 -9.75 -1.98
C PHE A 73 -12.47 -9.58 -2.61
N VAL A 74 -13.45 -10.24 -1.99
CA VAL A 74 -14.86 -10.19 -2.37
C VAL A 74 -15.75 -9.68 -1.24
N CYS A 75 -16.84 -9.00 -1.61
CA CYS A 75 -17.87 -8.59 -0.66
C CYS A 75 -18.58 -9.85 -0.12
N PHE A 76 -18.82 -9.91 1.19
CA PHE A 76 -19.38 -11.10 1.85
C PHE A 76 -20.85 -10.96 2.29
N GLY A 77 -21.44 -9.76 2.16
CA GLY A 77 -22.80 -9.47 2.62
C GLY A 77 -23.63 -8.66 1.63
N GLY A 78 -24.94 -8.68 1.83
CA GLY A 78 -25.93 -7.93 1.03
C GLY A 78 -25.97 -8.35 -0.45
N GLN A 79 -26.54 -7.47 -1.28
CA GLN A 79 -26.73 -7.69 -2.72
C GLN A 79 -25.40 -7.78 -3.49
N GLN A 80 -24.30 -7.32 -2.91
CA GLN A 80 -22.97 -7.33 -3.52
C GLN A 80 -22.17 -8.59 -3.20
N LYS A 81 -22.74 -9.55 -2.46
CA LYS A 81 -22.04 -10.78 -2.06
C LYS A 81 -21.45 -11.49 -3.29
N GLY A 82 -20.15 -11.76 -3.23
CA GLY A 82 -19.38 -12.40 -4.30
C GLY A 82 -18.68 -11.46 -5.26
N ASN A 83 -19.07 -10.19 -5.32
CA ASN A 83 -18.46 -9.19 -6.20
C ASN A 83 -17.16 -8.64 -5.62
N ALA A 84 -16.31 -8.06 -6.46
CA ALA A 84 -15.04 -7.47 -6.05
C ALA A 84 -15.23 -6.35 -5.02
N VAL A 85 -14.35 -6.29 -4.02
CA VAL A 85 -14.33 -5.18 -3.06
C VAL A 85 -13.73 -3.93 -3.71
N SER A 86 -14.34 -2.76 -3.50
CA SER A 86 -13.77 -1.49 -3.97
C SER A 86 -12.55 -1.09 -3.14
N LYS A 87 -11.64 -0.31 -3.73
CA LYS A 87 -10.45 0.22 -3.04
C LYS A 87 -10.82 1.00 -1.77
N LEU A 88 -11.88 1.80 -1.82
CA LEU A 88 -12.37 2.57 -0.68
C LEU A 88 -12.85 1.65 0.45
N ARG A 89 -13.59 0.59 0.14
CA ARG A 89 -14.06 -0.37 1.14
C ARG A 89 -12.91 -1.15 1.76
N LEU A 90 -11.91 -1.55 0.97
CA LEU A 90 -10.68 -2.15 1.51
C LEU A 90 -9.94 -1.19 2.43
N ALA A 91 -9.84 0.09 2.08
CA ALA A 91 -9.22 1.10 2.93
C ALA A 91 -9.95 1.21 4.28
N HIS A 92 -11.28 1.21 4.28
CA HIS A 92 -12.07 1.19 5.52
C HIS A 92 -11.82 -0.09 6.33
N TRP A 93 -11.79 -1.27 5.70
CA TRP A 93 -11.48 -2.51 6.42
C TRP A 93 -10.14 -2.47 7.15
N VAL A 94 -9.12 -1.85 6.56
CA VAL A 94 -7.81 -1.67 7.21
C VAL A 94 -7.92 -0.74 8.42
N VAL A 95 -8.58 0.41 8.26
CA VAL A 95 -8.76 1.39 9.36
C VAL A 95 -9.61 0.79 10.49
N ASP A 96 -10.69 0.08 10.15
CA ASP A 96 -11.58 -0.58 11.10
C ASP A 96 -10.83 -1.67 11.88
N ALA A 97 -10.02 -2.49 11.20
CA ALA A 97 -9.23 -3.53 11.86
C ALA A 97 -8.23 -2.95 12.87
N ILE A 98 -7.53 -1.87 12.51
CA ILE A 98 -6.62 -1.16 13.42
C ILE A 98 -7.41 -0.53 14.58
N SER A 99 -8.53 0.14 14.31
CA SER A 99 -9.33 0.78 15.34
C SER A 99 -9.90 -0.24 16.34
N LEU A 100 -10.38 -1.38 15.85
CA LEU A 100 -10.85 -2.48 16.68
C LEU A 100 -9.74 -3.08 17.53
N SER A 101 -8.50 -3.19 17.04
CA SER A 101 -7.40 -3.69 17.86
C SER A 101 -7.09 -2.77 19.04
N TYR A 102 -7.08 -1.45 18.83
CA TYR A 102 -6.92 -0.47 19.90
C TYR A 102 -8.06 -0.56 20.93
N GLN A 103 -9.32 -0.61 20.45
CA GLN A 103 -10.49 -0.75 21.31
C GLN A 103 -10.43 -2.00 22.18
N ASN A 104 -10.03 -3.14 21.61
CA ASN A 104 -9.90 -4.40 22.35
C ASN A 104 -8.79 -4.37 23.41
N GLN A 105 -7.79 -3.50 23.26
CA GLN A 105 -6.73 -3.26 24.25
C GLN A 105 -7.10 -2.17 25.27
N GLY A 106 -8.26 -1.52 25.12
CA GLY A 106 -8.66 -0.40 25.98
C GLY A 106 -7.86 0.89 25.72
N GLU A 107 -7.10 0.94 24.63
CA GLU A 107 -6.22 2.06 24.28
C GLU A 107 -6.91 2.98 23.25
N PRO A 108 -6.71 4.31 23.33
CA PRO A 108 -7.23 5.21 22.32
C PRO A 108 -6.51 4.98 20.98
N CYS A 109 -7.27 4.74 19.92
CA CYS A 109 -6.73 4.73 18.57
C CYS A 109 -6.21 6.14 18.23
N SER A 110 -4.99 6.24 17.70
CA SER A 110 -4.42 7.53 17.31
C SER A 110 -5.34 8.25 16.32
N LEU A 111 -5.63 9.53 16.57
CA LEU A 111 -6.39 10.37 15.64
C LEU A 111 -5.74 10.35 14.25
N GLY A 112 -6.48 9.91 13.23
CA GLY A 112 -6.06 10.00 11.83
C GLY A 112 -5.41 8.76 11.22
N VAL A 113 -5.66 7.55 11.73
CA VAL A 113 -5.26 6.31 11.03
C VAL A 113 -5.86 6.29 9.61
N GLN A 114 -4.99 6.18 8.61
CA GLN A 114 -5.38 5.96 7.23
C GLN A 114 -4.81 4.61 6.77
N ALA A 115 -5.50 3.95 5.84
CA ALA A 115 -4.99 2.71 5.25
C ALA A 115 -3.58 2.85 4.65
N HIS A 116 -3.25 4.05 4.16
CA HIS A 116 -1.91 4.33 3.64
C HIS A 116 -0.84 4.41 4.73
N SER A 117 -1.19 4.85 5.93
CA SER A 117 -0.28 4.95 7.07
C SER A 117 0.33 3.59 7.44
N THR A 118 -0.41 2.49 7.23
CA THR A 118 0.10 1.12 7.40
C THR A 118 1.37 0.87 6.58
N ARG A 119 1.45 1.42 5.36
CA ARG A 119 2.65 1.30 4.51
C ARG A 119 3.83 2.05 5.12
N SER A 120 3.61 3.26 5.64
CA SER A 120 4.65 4.06 6.30
C SER A 120 5.18 3.38 7.56
N VAL A 121 4.29 2.85 8.39
CA VAL A 121 4.67 2.14 9.62
C VAL A 121 5.47 0.88 9.28
N ALA A 122 5.01 0.06 8.33
CA ALA A 122 5.70 -1.18 7.97
C ALA A 122 7.11 -0.94 7.41
N SER A 123 7.28 0.05 6.53
CA SER A 123 8.60 0.38 5.98
C SER A 123 9.54 1.00 7.03
N SER A 124 9.01 1.84 7.93
CA SER A 124 9.80 2.42 9.03
C SER A 124 10.27 1.33 9.99
N TYR A 125 9.36 0.41 10.34
CA TYR A 125 9.66 -0.72 11.21
C TYR A 125 10.75 -1.62 10.59
N ALA A 126 10.63 -1.95 9.30
CA ALA A 126 11.65 -2.72 8.60
C ALA A 126 13.03 -2.05 8.63
N LEU A 127 13.09 -0.73 8.41
CA LEU A 127 14.34 0.03 8.49
C LEU A 127 14.92 -0.01 9.91
N ALA A 128 14.09 0.21 10.93
CA ALA A 128 14.50 0.17 12.33
C ALA A 128 15.05 -1.21 12.75
N HIS A 129 14.64 -2.28 12.06
CA HIS A 129 15.09 -3.66 12.29
C HIS A 129 16.16 -4.11 11.29
N GLY A 130 16.86 -3.18 10.64
CA GLY A 130 18.06 -3.45 9.86
C GLY A 130 17.85 -3.82 8.40
N ALA A 131 16.63 -3.76 7.87
CA ALA A 131 16.42 -3.92 6.44
C ALA A 131 17.06 -2.75 5.66
N SER A 132 17.75 -3.06 4.56
CA SER A 132 18.39 -2.01 3.77
C SER A 132 17.35 -1.13 3.05
N LEU A 133 17.66 0.15 2.86
CA LEU A 133 16.81 1.06 2.08
C LEU A 133 16.55 0.54 0.67
N ALA A 134 17.53 -0.14 0.06
CA ALA A 134 17.41 -0.73 -1.26
C ALA A 134 16.36 -1.86 -1.26
N ASP A 135 16.38 -2.74 -0.25
CA ASP A 135 15.40 -3.82 -0.12
C ASP A 135 14.00 -3.29 0.17
N ILE A 136 13.89 -2.28 1.06
CA ILE A 136 12.63 -1.62 1.37
C ILE A 136 12.05 -0.96 0.11
N CYS A 137 12.85 -0.19 -0.65
CA CYS A 137 12.39 0.44 -1.88
C CYS A 137 11.96 -0.60 -2.92
N ARG A 138 12.71 -1.70 -3.04
CA ARG A 138 12.36 -2.81 -3.94
C ARG A 138 11.03 -3.45 -3.56
N ALA A 139 10.86 -3.81 -2.29
CA ALA A 139 9.63 -4.43 -1.77
C ALA A 139 8.42 -3.49 -1.83
N ALA A 140 8.64 -2.20 -1.58
CA ALA A 140 7.60 -1.18 -1.65
C ALA A 140 7.33 -0.72 -3.10
N GLY A 141 8.13 -1.10 -4.10
CA GLY A 141 7.98 -0.62 -5.47
C GLY A 141 8.26 0.89 -5.63
N TRP A 142 9.14 1.46 -4.81
CA TRP A 142 9.60 2.84 -4.96
C TRP A 142 10.85 2.90 -5.85
N ALA A 143 10.83 3.79 -6.83
CA ALA A 143 11.97 3.99 -7.72
C ALA A 143 13.15 4.70 -7.05
N THR A 144 12.90 5.50 -6.00
CA THR A 144 13.96 6.21 -5.29
C THR A 144 13.78 6.17 -3.78
N PRO A 145 14.90 6.17 -3.01
CA PRO A 145 14.87 6.31 -1.55
C PRO A 145 14.25 7.64 -1.08
N ASN A 146 14.25 8.68 -1.92
CA ASN A 146 13.64 9.97 -1.58
C ASN A 146 12.13 9.84 -1.34
N THR A 147 11.45 8.92 -2.04
CA THR A 147 10.03 8.63 -1.77
C THR A 147 9.85 8.08 -0.36
N PHE A 148 10.71 7.15 0.06
CA PHE A 148 10.71 6.64 1.44
C PHE A 148 11.00 7.75 2.46
N ALA A 149 12.12 8.47 2.29
CA ALA A 149 12.59 9.46 3.24
C ALA A 149 11.57 10.59 3.50
N ARG A 150 10.82 11.00 2.47
CA ARG A 150 9.86 12.12 2.58
C ARG A 150 8.49 11.73 3.14
N PHE A 151 8.03 10.51 2.87
CA PHE A 151 6.62 10.14 3.11
C PHE A 151 6.44 8.93 4.03
N TYR A 152 7.51 8.17 4.30
CA TYR A 152 7.42 6.86 4.92
C TYR A 152 8.50 6.58 5.98
N ASN A 153 9.36 7.54 6.31
CA ASN A 153 10.38 7.42 7.37
C ASN A 153 9.84 7.99 8.70
N LEU A 154 9.01 7.20 9.38
CA LEU A 154 8.50 7.53 10.71
C LEU A 154 9.51 7.13 11.78
N ARG A 155 9.56 7.89 12.88
CA ARG A 155 10.32 7.48 14.07
C ARG A 155 9.61 6.30 14.71
N VAL A 156 10.29 5.16 14.79
CA VAL A 156 9.80 3.97 15.50
C VAL A 156 10.46 3.95 16.88
N GLU A 157 9.65 3.99 17.92
CA GLU A 157 10.15 3.81 19.30
C GLU A 157 10.18 2.32 19.62
N ALA A 158 11.17 1.90 20.40
CA ALA A 158 11.26 0.51 20.84
C ALA A 158 10.06 0.20 21.75
N VAL A 159 9.36 -0.90 21.48
CA VAL A 159 8.34 -1.40 22.39
C VAL A 159 9.10 -1.96 23.60
N SER A 160 9.05 -1.23 24.73
CA SER A 160 9.55 -1.74 26.01
C SER A 160 8.80 -3.04 26.31
N SER A 161 9.55 -4.15 26.36
CA SER A 161 9.03 -5.48 26.72
C SER A 161 8.70 -5.57 28.20
#